data_AF-A0A353BI91-F1
#
_entry.id   AF-A0A353BI91-F1
#
_cell.length_a   1.000
_cell.length_b   1.000
_cell.length_c   1.000
_cell.angle_alpha   90.00
_cell.angle_beta   90.00
_cell.angle_gamma   90.00
#
_symmetry.space_group_name_H-M   'P 1'
#
loop_
_entity.id
_entity.type
_entity.pdbx_description
1 polymer ?
#
loop_
_entity_poly.entity_id
_entity_poly.type
_entity_poly.pdbx_seq_one_letter_code
_entity_poly.pdbx_strand_id
1 'polypeptide(L)'
;MEWKKEYKYLLWMVGGFLAFFYLPVGWPRFDNAIVEGLQLTKWYAREHVLLCLIPAFFIAGAISVFVSQESVLRYLGHKANRVLAYGVASVSG
;
A
#
# COMPACT_ATOMS: atom_id res chain seq x y z
N MET A 1 40.47 7.82 13.73
CA MET A 1 40.07 7.36 12.39
C MET A 1 39.13 6.17 12.56
N GLU A 2 37.86 6.33 12.19
CA GLU A 2 36.80 5.32 12.37
C GLU A 2 36.83 4.27 11.23
N TRP A 3 37.93 3.53 11.12
CA TRP A 3 38.26 2.64 9.99
C TRP A 3 37.16 1.60 9.64
N LYS A 4 36.43 1.10 10.64
CA LYS A 4 35.34 0.13 10.44
C LYS A 4 34.10 0.74 9.77
N LYS A 5 33.86 2.03 9.97
CA LYS A 5 32.70 2.74 9.42
C LYS A 5 32.92 3.01 7.94
N GLU A 6 34.10 3.47 7.58
CA GLU A 6 34.49 3.72 6.18
C GLU A 6 34.49 2.45 5.33
N TYR A 7 34.99 1.33 5.86
CA TYR A 7 34.96 0.05 5.13
C TYR A 7 33.53 -0.42 4.81
N LYS A 8 32.57 -0.20 5.72
CA LYS A 8 31.16 -0.55 5.47
C LYS A 8 30.54 0.29 4.36
N TYR A 9 30.83 1.59 4.31
CA TYR A 9 30.37 2.46 3.23
C TYR A 9 31.04 2.11 1.89
N LEU A 10 32.32 1.76 1.91
CA LEU A 10 33.05 1.34 0.72
C LEU A 10 32.50 0.01 0.18
N LEU A 11 32.22 -0.95 1.06
CA LEU A 11 31.61 -2.23 0.70
C LEU A 11 30.17 -2.05 0.19
N TRP A 12 29.42 -1.08 0.72
CA TRP A 12 28.08 -0.74 0.21
C TRP A 12 28.14 -0.08 -1.18
N MET A 13 29.09 0.82 -1.41
CA MET A 13 29.31 1.42 -2.74
C MET A 13 29.73 0.36 -3.77
N VAL A 14 30.69 -0.51 -3.43
CA VAL A 14 31.16 -1.58 -4.33
C VAL A 14 30.07 -2.62 -4.54
N GLY A 15 29.33 -3.00 -3.49
CA GLY A 15 28.20 -3.94 -3.59
C GLY A 15 27.06 -3.39 -4.44
N GLY A 16 26.73 -2.11 -4.28
CA GLY A 16 25.77 -1.41 -5.14
C GLY A 16 26.25 -1.38 -6.60
N PHE A 17 27.52 -1.03 -6.82
CA PHE A 17 28.11 -1.01 -8.17
C PHE A 17 28.09 -2.39 -8.83
N LEU A 18 28.49 -3.45 -8.11
CA LEU A 18 28.44 -4.83 -8.64
C LEU A 18 27.00 -5.27 -8.92
N ALA A 19 26.05 -4.93 -8.07
CA ALA A 19 24.64 -5.28 -8.28
C ALA A 19 24.07 -4.63 -9.54
N PHE A 20 24.41 -3.36 -9.81
CA PHE A 20 24.05 -2.68 -11.04
C PHE A 20 24.83 -3.18 -12.27
N PHE A 21 26.11 -3.56 -12.09
CA PHE A 21 26.94 -4.08 -13.17
C PHE A 21 26.54 -5.50 -13.61
N TYR A 22 26.11 -6.34 -12.67
CA TYR A 22 25.64 -7.71 -12.96
C TYR A 22 24.16 -7.76 -13.34
N LEU A 23 23.46 -6.62 -13.32
CA LEU A 23 22.09 -6.53 -13.77
C LEU A 23 22.10 -6.77 -15.30
N PRO A 24 21.39 -7.78 -15.84
CA PRO A 24 21.40 -8.14 -17.26
C PRO A 24 20.54 -7.16 -18.07
N VAL A 25 20.92 -5.88 -18.05
CA VAL A 25 20.33 -4.81 -18.86
C VAL A 25 20.74 -5.05 -20.31
N GLY A 26 19.78 -5.22 -21.21
CA GLY A 26 20.02 -5.58 -22.62
C GLY A 26 19.70 -7.03 -22.98
N TRP A 27 19.24 -7.86 -22.03
CA TRP A 27 18.61 -9.13 -22.37
C TRP A 27 17.14 -8.88 -22.75
N PRO A 28 16.69 -9.30 -23.96
CA PRO A 28 15.31 -9.06 -24.39
C PRO A 28 14.28 -9.65 -23.42
N ARG A 29 14.61 -10.71 -22.68
CA ARG A 29 13.72 -11.31 -21.68
C ARG A 29 13.61 -10.49 -20.38
N PHE A 30 14.65 -9.74 -20.01
CA PHE A 30 14.65 -8.91 -18.81
C PHE A 30 13.96 -7.55 -19.07
N ASP A 31 14.28 -6.92 -20.20
CA ASP A 31 13.63 -5.68 -20.63
C ASP A 31 12.12 -5.87 -20.85
N ASN A 32 11.70 -6.94 -21.55
CA ASN A 32 10.28 -7.21 -21.73
C ASN A 32 9.56 -7.51 -20.40
N ALA A 33 10.18 -8.24 -19.46
CA ALA A 33 9.57 -8.52 -18.16
C ALA A 33 9.37 -7.25 -17.30
N ILE A 34 10.32 -6.30 -17.35
CA ILE A 34 10.19 -5.02 -16.64
C ILE A 34 9.10 -4.16 -17.29
N VAL A 35 9.09 -4.06 -18.61
CA VAL A 35 8.11 -3.27 -19.35
C VAL A 35 6.70 -3.83 -19.14
N GLU A 36 6.50 -5.14 -19.26
CA GLU A 36 5.21 -5.79 -18.98
C GLU A 36 4.77 -5.59 -17.52
N GLY A 37 5.67 -5.73 -16.55
CA GLY A 37 5.36 -5.51 -15.13
C GLY A 37 4.94 -4.07 -14.82
N LEU A 38 5.62 -3.08 -15.40
CA LEU A 38 5.25 -1.66 -15.27
C LEU A 38 3.93 -1.35 -15.98
N GLN A 39 3.67 -1.98 -17.12
CA GLN A 39 2.44 -1.79 -17.89
C GLN A 39 1.22 -2.39 -17.18
N LEU A 40 1.37 -3.59 -16.59
CA LEU A 40 0.36 -4.20 -15.72
C LEU A 40 0.08 -3.35 -14.47
N THR A 41 1.12 -2.84 -13.82
CA THR A 41 0.96 -1.96 -12.64
C THR A 41 0.24 -0.66 -13.01
N LYS A 42 0.56 -0.07 -14.16
CA LYS A 42 -0.11 1.14 -14.68
C LYS A 42 -1.59 0.87 -15.00
N TRP A 43 -1.90 -0.29 -15.57
CA TRP A 43 -3.28 -0.68 -15.87
C TRP A 43 -4.07 -0.96 -14.58
N TYR A 44 -3.48 -1.68 -13.62
CA TYR A 44 -4.08 -1.93 -12.31
C TYR A 44 -4.31 -0.64 -11.50
N ALA A 45 -3.32 0.26 -11.48
CA ALA A 45 -3.44 1.55 -10.82
C ALA A 45 -4.47 2.48 -11.48
N ARG A 46 -4.77 2.29 -12.76
CA ARG A 46 -5.85 3.03 -13.43
C ARG A 46 -7.21 2.41 -13.11
N GLU A 47 -7.37 1.12 -13.38
CA GLU A 47 -8.67 0.45 -13.30
C GLU A 47 -9.14 0.29 -11.84
N HIS A 48 -8.27 -0.21 -10.97
CA HIS A 48 -8.65 -0.60 -9.60
C HIS A 48 -8.78 0.61 -8.65
N VAL A 49 -7.98 1.64 -8.87
CA VAL A 49 -8.06 2.89 -8.07
C VAL A 49 -9.31 3.68 -8.43
N LEU A 50 -9.68 3.75 -9.71
CA LEU A 50 -10.87 4.46 -10.16
C LEU A 50 -12.16 3.74 -9.74
N LEU A 51 -12.21 2.41 -9.87
CA LEU A 51 -13.44 1.65 -9.63
C LEU A 51 -13.79 1.47 -8.15
N CYS A 52 -12.80 1.37 -7.25
CA CYS A 52 -13.04 1.04 -5.85
C CYS A 52 -12.58 2.15 -4.88
N LEU A 53 -11.38 2.69 -5.10
CA LEU A 53 -10.75 3.59 -4.13
C LEU A 53 -11.43 4.96 -4.07
N ILE A 54 -11.73 5.56 -5.22
CA ILE A 54 -12.43 6.85 -5.31
C ILE A 54 -13.84 6.81 -4.70
N PRO A 55 -14.73 5.87 -5.07
CA PRO A 55 -16.05 5.82 -4.45
C PRO A 55 -15.97 5.47 -2.96
N ALA A 56 -15.09 4.56 -2.54
CA ALA A 56 -14.93 4.22 -1.13
C ALA A 56 -14.44 5.41 -0.30
N PHE A 57 -13.44 6.17 -0.78
CA PHE A 57 -12.97 7.37 -0.07
C PHE A 57 -14.01 8.48 -0.04
N PHE A 58 -14.81 8.64 -1.08
CA PHE A 58 -15.91 9.61 -1.10
C PHE A 58 -16.99 9.26 -0.07
N ILE A 59 -17.41 8.00 -0.02
CA ILE A 59 -18.40 7.51 0.96
C ILE A 59 -17.83 7.60 2.37
N ALA A 60 -16.58 7.16 2.60
CA ALA A 60 -15.92 7.26 3.90
C ALA A 60 -15.75 8.73 4.35
N GLY A 61 -15.46 9.64 3.42
CA GLY A 61 -15.39 11.08 3.67
C GLY A 61 -16.75 11.69 4.02
N ALA A 62 -17.83 11.27 3.34
CA ALA A 62 -19.17 11.69 3.71
C ALA A 62 -19.56 11.17 5.11
N ILE A 63 -19.33 9.88 5.38
CA ILE A 63 -19.62 9.26 6.69
C ILE A 63 -18.80 9.93 7.79
N SER A 64 -17.53 10.28 7.56
CA SER A 64 -16.69 10.90 8.60
C SER A 64 -17.15 12.32 8.99
N VAL A 65 -17.85 13.02 8.11
CA VAL A 65 -18.45 14.34 8.40
C VAL A 65 -19.77 14.19 9.17
N PHE A 66 -20.55 13.15 8.90
CA PHE A 66 -21.88 12.96 9.51
C PHE A 66 -21.90 12.04 10.74
N VAL A 67 -20.90 11.18 10.93
CA VAL A 67 -20.84 10.18 12.00
C VAL A 67 -19.67 10.47 12.93
N SER A 68 -19.97 10.70 14.22
CA SER A 68 -18.93 10.96 15.23
C SER A 68 -18.14 9.68 15.56
N GLN A 69 -16.82 9.78 15.62
CA GLN A 69 -15.93 8.65 15.94
C GLN A 69 -16.30 7.96 17.28
N GLU A 70 -16.81 8.73 18.25
CA GLU A 70 -17.31 8.22 19.53
C GLU A 70 -18.51 7.27 19.36
N SER A 71 -19.44 7.57 18.46
CA SER A 71 -20.59 6.70 18.20
C SER A 71 -20.17 5.38 17.52
N VAL A 72 -19.18 5.42 16.62
CA VAL A 72 -18.58 4.22 16.01
C VAL A 72 -17.88 3.36 17.06
N LEU A 73 -17.10 3.96 17.96
CA LEU A 73 -16.43 3.22 19.03
C LEU A 73 -17.41 2.66 20.08
N ARG A 74 -18.56 3.30 20.28
CA ARG A 74 -19.61 2.86 21.21
C ARG A 74 -20.39 1.65 20.68
N TYR A 75 -20.65 1.58 19.37
CA TYR A 75 -21.45 0.51 18.75
C TYR A 75 -20.65 -0.55 17.98
N LEU A 76 -19.48 -0.22 17.43
CA LEU A 76 -18.60 -1.12 16.67
C LEU A 76 -17.19 -1.26 17.26
N GLY A 77 -16.90 -0.63 18.41
CA GLY A 77 -15.60 -0.76 19.07
C GLY A 77 -15.38 -2.12 19.73
N HIS A 78 -14.12 -2.43 20.07
CA HIS A 78 -13.72 -3.70 20.70
C HIS A 78 -14.41 -4.01 22.03
N LYS A 79 -14.97 -2.99 22.71
CA LYS A 79 -15.73 -3.12 23.96
C LYS A 79 -17.26 -3.13 23.75
N ALA A 80 -17.74 -3.03 22.50
CA ALA A 80 -19.17 -2.96 22.20
C ALA A 80 -19.84 -4.35 22.33
N ASN A 81 -21.09 -4.35 22.80
CA ASN A 81 -21.86 -5.59 22.95
C ASN A 81 -22.19 -6.16 21.56
N ARG A 82 -21.73 -7.39 21.29
CA ARG A 82 -21.88 -8.09 20.01
C ARG A 82 -23.33 -8.14 19.50
N VAL A 83 -24.31 -8.23 20.39
CA VAL A 83 -25.74 -8.24 20.02
C VAL A 83 -26.19 -6.90 19.45
N LEU A 84 -25.79 -5.79 20.10
CA LEU A 84 -26.12 -4.44 19.64
C LEU A 84 -25.35 -4.09 18.37
N ALA A 85 -24.07 -4.47 18.28
CA ALA A 85 -23.27 -4.28 17.08
C ALA A 85 -23.88 -4.98 15.86
N TYR A 86 -24.36 -6.22 16.04
CA TYR A 86 -24.99 -6.98 14.96
C TYR A 86 -26.34 -6.39 14.55
N GLY A 87 -27.13 -5.92 15.52
CA GLY A 87 -28.41 -5.25 15.25
C GLY A 87 -28.25 -3.94 14.49
N VAL A 88 -27.31 -3.09 14.92
CA VAL A 88 -27.02 -1.84 14.22
C VAL A 88 -26.47 -2.12 12.82
N ALA A 89 -25.48 -3.02 12.69
CA ALA A 89 -24.90 -3.38 11.40
C ALA A 89 -25.92 -3.94 10.40
N SER A 90 -26.95 -4.66 10.87
CA SER A 90 -28.01 -5.22 10.01
C SER A 90 -28.99 -4.16 9.50
N VAL A 91 -29.15 -3.03 10.20
CA VAL A 91 -30.12 -1.96 9.85
C VAL A 91 -29.44 -0.78 9.18
N SER A 92 -28.13 -0.61 9.36
CA SER A 92 -27.34 0.47 8.75
C SER A 92 -26.69 0.12 7.39
N GLY A 93 -26.94 -1.09 6.87
CA GLY A 93 -26.45 -1.56 5.57
C GLY A 93 -27.21 -0.98 4.39
#